data_AF-A0A1V0FWH7-F1
#
_entry.id   AF-A0A1V0FWH7-F1
#
_cell.length_a   1.000
_cell.length_b   1.000
_cell.length_c   1.000
_cell.angle_alpha   90.00
_cell.angle_beta   90.00
_cell.angle_gamma   90.00
#
_symmetry.space_group_name_H-M   'P 1'
#
loop_
_entity.id
_entity.type
_entity.pdbx_description
1 polymer ?
#
loop_
_entity_poly.entity_id
_entity_poly.type
_entity_poly.pdbx_seq_one_letter_code
_entity_poly.pdbx_strand_id
1 'polypeptide(L)' 'GDDQTCIGWMGWCSGKNIGCCEGYKCELWCKYA' A
#
# COMPACT_ATOMS: atom_id res chain seq x y z
N GLY A 1 10.41 16.02 0.28
CA GLY A 1 8.98 15.75 0.07
C GLY A 1 8.93 14.32 -0.33
N ASP A 2 8.59 13.44 0.61
CA ASP A 2 8.86 12.01 0.50
C ASP A 2 8.03 11.36 -0.62
N ASP A 3 8.70 11.07 -1.72
CA ASP A 3 8.27 10.18 -2.80
C ASP A 3 8.08 8.76 -2.25
N GLN A 4 7.00 8.55 -1.48
CA GLN A 4 6.63 7.21 -1.01
C GLN A 4 6.29 6.35 -2.23
N THR A 5 7.18 5.41 -2.55
CA THR A 5 7.07 4.47 -3.68
C THR A 5 6.12 3.31 -3.39
N CYS A 6 5.58 3.23 -2.17
CA CYS A 6 4.63 2.22 -1.75
C CYS A 6 3.64 2.74 -0.71
N ILE A 7 2.51 2.04 -0.58
CA ILE A 7 1.44 2.35 0.36
C ILE A 7 1.71 1.60 1.68
N GLY A 8 1.81 2.35 2.78
CA GLY A 8 2.00 1.80 4.13
C GLY A 8 0.75 1.09 4.68
N TRP A 9 0.88 0.50 5.88
CA TRP A 9 -0.20 -0.18 6.58
C TRP A 9 -1.45 0.70 6.73
N MET A 10 -2.64 0.11 6.50
CA MET A 10 -3.95 0.77 6.38
C MET A 10 -4.07 1.84 5.30
N GLY A 11 -3.04 2.04 4.46
CA GLY A 11 -3.14 2.92 3.32
C GLY A 11 -4.07 2.34 2.24
N TRP A 12 -4.86 3.21 1.62
CA TRP A 12 -5.84 2.79 0.61
C TRP A 12 -5.15 2.41 -0.71
N CYS A 13 -5.24 1.14 -1.10
CA CYS A 13 -4.53 0.58 -2.26
C CYS A 13 -5.45 0.16 -3.41
N SER A 14 -6.76 0.00 -3.16
CA SER A 14 -7.72 -0.32 -4.22
C SER A 14 -7.80 0.80 -5.26
N GLY A 15 -7.50 0.47 -6.52
CA GLY A 15 -7.55 1.43 -7.64
C GLY A 15 -6.35 2.38 -7.72
N LYS A 16 -5.29 2.15 -6.94
CA LYS A 16 -4.02 2.90 -7.05
C LYS A 16 -3.07 2.18 -8.00
N ASN A 17 -2.27 2.95 -8.75
CA ASN A 17 -1.15 2.44 -9.54
C ASN A 17 0.09 2.08 -8.70
N ILE A 18 0.08 2.46 -7.42
CA ILE A 18 1.16 2.21 -6.47
C ILE A 18 0.76 1.06 -5.54
N GLY A 19 1.66 0.10 -5.35
CA GLY A 19 1.42 -1.09 -4.54
C GLY A 19 1.59 -0.85 -3.04
N CYS A 20 1.23 -1.84 -2.21
CA CYS A 20 1.56 -1.84 -0.80
C CYS A 20 3.07 -2.06 -0.59
N CYS A 21 3.62 -1.55 0.52
CA CYS A 21 5.01 -1.82 0.87
C CYS A 21 5.23 -3.33 1.13
N GLU A 22 6.48 -3.77 1.04
CA GLU A 22 6.86 -5.16 1.28
C GLU A 22 6.31 -5.68 2.62
N GLY A 23 5.80 -6.90 2.62
CA GLY A 23 5.13 -7.51 3.79
C GLY A 23 3.64 -7.16 3.93
N TYR A 24 3.10 -6.30 3.07
CA TYR A 24 1.68 -5.98 3.03
C TYR A 24 1.00 -6.43 1.73
N LYS A 25 -0.22 -6.94 1.85
CA LYS A 25 -1.10 -7.30 0.73
C LYS A 25 -2.22 -6.27 0.60
N CYS A 26 -2.58 -5.96 -0.66
CA CYS A 26 -3.70 -5.10 -0.95
C CYS A 26 -5.03 -5.88 -0.93
N GLU A 27 -5.89 -5.56 0.04
CA GLU A 27 -7.26 -6.05 0.11
C GLU A 27 -8.13 -4.88 0.59
N LEU A 28 -8.50 -4.02 -0.36
CA LEU A 28 -9.07 -2.68 -0.13
C LEU A 28 -8.03 -1.70 0.43
N TRP A 29 -7.40 -2.01 1.55
CA TRP A 29 -6.24 -1.30 2.11
C TRP A 29 -5.05 -2.26 2.29
N CYS A 30 -3.86 -1.69 2.51
CA CYS A 30 -2.67 -2.48 2.80
C CYS A 30 -2.75 -3.06 4.22
N LYS A 31 -2.73 -4.38 4.33
CA LYS A 31 -2.64 -5.11 5.60
C LYS A 31 -1.51 -6.12 5.52
N TYR A 32 -1.07 -6.67 6.66
CA TYR A 32 -0.08 -7.74 6.67
C TYR A 32 -0.52 -8.87 5.73
N ALA A 33 0.40 -9.28 4.86
CA ALA A 33 0.18 -10.33 3.86
C ALA A 33 -0.07 -11.69 4.51
#